data_AF-A0A7S3K5P1-F1
#
_entry.id   AF-A0A7S3K5P1-F1
#
_cell.length_a   1.000
_cell.length_b   1.000
_cell.length_c   1.000
_cell.angle_alpha   90.00
_cell.angle_beta   90.00
_cell.angle_gamma   90.00
#
_symmetry.space_group_name_H-M   'P 1'
#
loop_
_entity.id
_entity.type
_entity.pdbx_description
1 polymer ?
#
loop_
_entity_poly.entity_id
_entity_poly.type
_entity_poly.pdbx_seq_one_letter_code
_entity_poly.pdbx_strand_id
1 'polypeptide(L)'
;CMWTPAALVNNFGFLLLSIIGTIGLIFTMFAKRGNQDHGTKFLCFLGVASITGAGLRPLLERAAEIDPAIIVNALVYTGIIFGSFTFASLKTKRRSMLFIGGFCGSVMLGLSTTLLFSWIFGLHLISHLAYSVITLVVFSLYVIYDTQLIVEKASRGDLDYNLHALELFIDVVEIFTRLVIILMELSDKKKKDK
;
A
#
# COMPACT_ATOMS: atom_id res chain seq x y z
N CYS A 1 -8.97 -13.15 23.53
CA CYS A 1 -8.83 -14.59 23.22
C CYS A 1 -8.36 -14.82 21.77
N MET A 2 -7.19 -14.29 21.41
CA MET A 2 -6.70 -14.23 20.02
C MET A 2 -5.76 -15.39 19.63
N TRP A 3 -5.97 -16.57 20.24
CA TRP A 3 -5.11 -17.76 20.08
C TRP A 3 -5.94 -19.05 20.08
N THR A 4 -6.95 -19.14 19.21
CA THR A 4 -7.49 -20.45 18.82
C THR A 4 -6.88 -20.84 17.47
N PRO A 5 -6.24 -22.01 17.32
CA PRO A 5 -5.59 -22.44 16.07
C PRO A 5 -6.55 -22.48 14.87
N ALA A 6 -7.85 -22.65 15.10
CA ALA A 6 -8.88 -22.55 14.06
C ALA A 6 -8.97 -21.15 13.44
N ALA A 7 -8.88 -20.07 14.22
CA ALA A 7 -8.93 -18.69 13.70
C ALA A 7 -7.63 -18.32 12.96
N LEU A 8 -6.49 -18.89 13.36
CA LEU A 8 -5.20 -18.68 12.70
C LEU A 8 -5.13 -19.39 11.33
N VAL A 9 -5.65 -20.62 11.24
CA VAL A 9 -5.78 -21.37 9.98
C VAL A 9 -6.84 -20.74 9.07
N ASN A 10 -7.97 -20.28 9.64
CA ASN A 10 -9.02 -19.61 8.85
C ASN A 10 -8.56 -18.21 8.38
N ASN A 11 -7.76 -17.49 9.17
CA ASN A 11 -7.13 -16.24 8.75
C ASN A 11 -6.06 -16.48 7.67
N PHE A 12 -5.26 -17.54 7.77
CA PHE A 12 -4.25 -17.85 6.75
C PHE A 12 -4.90 -18.29 5.43
N GLY A 13 -5.95 -19.12 5.49
CA GLY A 13 -6.74 -19.51 4.32
C GLY A 13 -7.45 -18.32 3.67
N PHE A 14 -8.06 -17.44 4.47
CA PHE A 14 -8.64 -16.17 4.00
C PHE A 14 -7.57 -15.27 3.35
N LEU A 15 -6.39 -15.17 3.96
CA LEU A 15 -5.30 -14.35 3.45
C LEU A 15 -4.77 -14.90 2.12
N LEU A 16 -4.55 -16.20 1.99
CA LEU A 16 -4.18 -16.84 0.71
C LEU A 16 -5.26 -16.67 -0.36
N LEU A 17 -6.53 -16.88 -0.01
CA LEU A 17 -7.65 -16.70 -0.94
C LEU A 17 -7.77 -15.23 -1.40
N SER A 18 -7.52 -14.28 -0.49
CA SER A 18 -7.52 -12.84 -0.80
C SER A 18 -6.38 -12.45 -1.74
N ILE A 19 -5.19 -13.03 -1.57
CA ILE A 19 -4.04 -12.79 -2.45
C ILE A 19 -4.32 -13.37 -3.84
N ILE A 20 -4.78 -14.61 -3.92
CA ILE A 20 -5.12 -15.25 -5.21
C ILE A 20 -6.26 -14.48 -5.89
N GLY A 21 -7.27 -14.07 -5.14
CA GLY A 21 -8.40 -13.27 -5.63
C GLY A 21 -7.98 -11.91 -6.18
N THR A 22 -7.13 -11.18 -5.47
CA THR A 22 -6.63 -9.86 -5.92
C THR A 22 -5.72 -10.00 -7.15
N ILE A 23 -4.80 -10.97 -7.17
CA ILE A 23 -3.96 -11.25 -8.35
C ILE A 23 -4.83 -11.62 -9.56
N GLY A 24 -5.83 -12.48 -9.37
CA GLY A 24 -6.78 -12.86 -10.42
C GLY A 24 -7.53 -11.65 -10.99
N LEU A 25 -8.05 -10.78 -10.12
CA LEU A 25 -8.76 -9.56 -10.53
C LEU A 25 -7.84 -8.59 -11.29
N ILE A 26 -6.62 -8.37 -10.79
CA ILE A 26 -5.63 -7.51 -11.46
C ILE A 26 -5.25 -8.10 -12.82
N PHE A 27 -5.03 -9.42 -12.90
CA PHE A 27 -4.74 -10.10 -14.15
C PHE A 27 -5.89 -9.95 -15.16
N THR A 28 -7.15 -10.05 -14.73
CA THR A 28 -8.30 -9.81 -15.61
C THR A 28 -8.38 -8.37 -16.12
N MET A 29 -7.97 -7.38 -15.31
CA MET A 29 -7.89 -5.99 -15.76
C MET A 29 -6.80 -5.78 -16.81
N PHE A 30 -5.63 -6.42 -16.66
CA PHE A 30 -4.56 -6.36 -17.65
C PHE A 30 -4.86 -7.15 -18.93
N ALA A 31 -5.51 -8.31 -18.82
CA ALA A 31 -5.88 -9.16 -19.96
C ALA A 31 -6.95 -8.49 -20.85
N LYS A 32 -7.87 -7.73 -20.24
CA LYS A 32 -8.86 -6.89 -20.95
C LYS A 32 -8.26 -5.56 -21.42
N ARG A 33 -7.20 -5.66 -22.23
CA ARG A 33 -6.51 -4.50 -22.80
C ARG A 33 -7.40 -3.85 -23.86
N GLY A 34 -7.81 -2.59 -23.65
CA GLY A 34 -8.70 -1.85 -24.55
C GLY A 34 -9.82 -1.07 -23.84
N ASN A 35 -10.27 0.00 -24.51
CA ASN A 35 -11.18 1.04 -23.99
C ASN A 35 -12.68 0.65 -24.02
N GLN A 36 -13.02 -0.64 -24.15
CA GLN A 36 -14.41 -1.06 -24.40
C GLN A 36 -15.13 -1.60 -23.16
N ASP A 37 -14.40 -2.11 -22.16
CA ASP A 37 -14.97 -2.80 -20.98
C ASP A 37 -14.81 -2.01 -19.67
N HIS A 38 -15.16 -0.71 -19.68
CA HIS A 38 -15.03 0.16 -18.49
C HIS A 38 -15.81 -0.38 -17.27
N GLY A 39 -17.01 -0.92 -17.47
CA GLY A 39 -17.83 -1.46 -16.39
C GLY A 39 -17.20 -2.68 -15.70
N THR A 40 -16.58 -3.58 -16.47
CA THR A 40 -15.89 -4.74 -15.87
C THR A 40 -14.65 -4.28 -15.09
N LYS A 41 -13.85 -3.37 -15.65
CA LYS A 41 -12.65 -2.83 -14.99
C LYS A 41 -13.00 -2.13 -13.67
N PHE A 42 -14.09 -1.36 -13.65
CA PHE A 42 -14.59 -0.72 -12.42
C PHE A 42 -15.04 -1.74 -11.37
N LEU A 43 -15.76 -2.79 -11.79
CA LEU A 43 -16.16 -3.87 -10.88
C LEU A 43 -14.96 -4.63 -10.31
N CYS A 44 -13.94 -4.90 -11.13
CA CYS A 44 -12.68 -5.48 -10.66
C CYS A 44 -11.98 -4.57 -9.66
N PHE A 45 -11.92 -3.25 -9.92
CA PHE A 45 -11.37 -2.26 -8.99
C PHE A 45 -12.11 -2.28 -7.64
N LEU A 46 -13.45 -2.26 -7.65
CA LEU A 46 -14.24 -2.37 -6.42
C LEU A 46 -14.00 -3.69 -5.68
N GLY A 47 -13.85 -4.78 -6.41
CA GLY A 47 -13.49 -6.10 -5.85
C GLY A 47 -12.15 -6.05 -5.14
N VAL A 48 -11.11 -5.51 -5.79
CA VAL A 48 -9.78 -5.34 -5.18
C VAL A 48 -9.87 -4.43 -3.96
N ALA A 49 -10.54 -3.27 -4.05
CA ALA A 49 -10.68 -2.35 -2.93
C ALA A 49 -11.39 -2.98 -1.72
N SER A 50 -12.43 -3.77 -1.96
CA SER A 50 -13.19 -4.46 -0.91
C SER A 50 -12.34 -5.54 -0.22
N ILE A 51 -11.60 -6.33 -1.00
CA ILE A 51 -10.72 -7.36 -0.45
C ILE A 51 -9.58 -6.74 0.35
N THR A 52 -8.94 -5.70 -0.18
CA THR A 52 -7.87 -4.96 0.50
C THR A 52 -8.38 -4.33 1.80
N GLY A 53 -9.56 -3.71 1.78
CA GLY A 53 -10.19 -3.15 2.99
C GLY A 53 -10.50 -4.23 4.05
N ALA A 54 -10.99 -5.40 3.63
CA ALA A 54 -11.20 -6.52 4.54
C ALA A 54 -9.89 -7.03 5.16
N GLY A 55 -8.78 -7.01 4.39
CA GLY A 55 -7.44 -7.38 4.86
C GLY A 55 -6.86 -6.41 5.91
N LEU A 56 -7.26 -5.13 5.89
CA LEU A 56 -6.82 -4.13 6.88
C LEU A 56 -7.51 -4.27 8.24
N ARG A 57 -8.67 -4.94 8.29
CA ARG A 57 -9.48 -5.08 9.51
C ARG A 57 -8.69 -5.52 10.76
N PRO A 58 -7.89 -6.61 10.75
CA PRO A 58 -7.17 -7.04 11.95
C PRO A 58 -6.16 -5.98 12.43
N LEU A 59 -5.55 -5.22 11.52
CA LEU A 59 -4.65 -4.12 11.90
C LEU A 59 -5.43 -2.98 12.57
N LEU A 60 -6.59 -2.63 12.02
CA LEU A 60 -7.43 -1.55 12.56
C LEU A 60 -8.05 -1.91 13.91
N GLU A 61 -8.48 -3.17 14.11
CA GLU A 61 -8.95 -3.65 15.41
C GLU A 61 -7.84 -3.51 16.47
N ARG A 62 -6.60 -3.85 16.12
CA ARG A 62 -5.44 -3.65 16.99
C ARG A 62 -5.09 -2.19 17.25
N ALA A 63 -5.21 -1.32 16.25
CA ALA A 63 -5.02 0.11 16.45
C ALA A 63 -6.09 0.69 17.40
N ALA A 64 -7.35 0.25 17.25
CA ALA A 64 -8.48 0.69 18.07
C ALA A 64 -8.36 0.22 19.54
N GLU A 65 -7.77 -0.95 19.79
CA GLU A 65 -7.46 -1.42 21.15
C GLU A 65 -6.46 -0.52 21.88
N ILE A 66 -5.53 0.11 21.15
CA ILE A 66 -4.51 1.00 21.73
C ILE A 66 -5.10 2.40 21.93
N ASP A 67 -5.52 3.03 20.83
CA ASP A 67 -6.17 4.33 20.81
C ASP A 67 -6.91 4.53 19.48
N PRO A 68 -8.26 4.68 19.49
CA PRO A 68 -9.02 4.89 18.26
C PRO A 68 -8.63 6.16 17.50
N ALA A 69 -8.02 7.16 18.16
CA ALA A 69 -7.56 8.39 17.52
C ALA A 69 -6.43 8.13 16.49
N ILE A 70 -5.68 7.03 16.63
CA ILE A 70 -4.61 6.64 15.71
C ILE A 70 -5.14 6.50 14.28
N ILE A 71 -6.33 5.90 14.11
CA ILE A 71 -6.91 5.64 12.79
C ILE A 71 -7.25 6.94 12.08
N VAL A 72 -7.88 7.88 12.80
CA VAL A 72 -8.26 9.19 12.26
C VAL A 72 -7.01 10.01 11.91
N ASN A 73 -6.02 10.03 12.80
CA ASN A 73 -4.76 10.73 12.56
C ASN A 73 -4.01 10.16 11.35
N ALA A 74 -3.92 8.83 11.23
CA ALA A 74 -3.32 8.17 10.07
C ALA A 74 -4.02 8.58 8.78
N LEU A 75 -5.36 8.60 8.75
CA LEU A 75 -6.12 9.00 7.56
C LEU A 75 -5.85 10.45 7.15
N VAL A 76 -5.81 11.38 8.12
CA VAL A 76 -5.50 12.79 7.86
C VAL A 76 -4.08 12.93 7.31
N TYR A 77 -3.10 12.25 7.91
CA TYR A 77 -1.71 12.27 7.44
C TYR A 77 -1.56 11.67 6.04
N THR A 78 -2.24 10.56 5.73
CA THR A 78 -2.25 10.00 4.37
C THR A 78 -2.76 11.02 3.36
N GLY A 79 -3.87 11.71 3.67
CA GLY A 79 -4.43 12.73 2.78
C GLY A 79 -3.46 13.90 2.52
N ILE A 80 -2.77 14.35 3.56
CA ILE A 80 -1.75 15.43 3.45
C ILE A 80 -0.56 14.96 2.61
N ILE A 81 -0.02 13.77 2.89
CA ILE A 81 1.13 13.19 2.17
C ILE A 81 0.75 13.01 0.70
N PHE A 82 -0.33 12.27 0.41
CA PHE A 82 -0.77 12.01 -0.95
C PHE A 82 -1.06 13.30 -1.70
N GLY A 83 -1.87 14.19 -1.14
CA GLY A 83 -2.22 15.46 -1.79
C GLY A 83 -1.02 16.35 -2.09
N SER A 84 -0.09 16.48 -1.14
CA SER A 84 1.12 17.31 -1.32
C SER A 84 2.07 16.72 -2.37
N PHE A 85 2.32 15.41 -2.35
CA PHE A 85 3.20 14.75 -3.32
C PHE A 85 2.59 14.67 -4.72
N THR A 86 1.30 14.40 -4.85
CA THR A 86 0.58 14.48 -6.13
C THR A 86 0.70 15.90 -6.71
N PHE A 87 0.45 16.94 -5.91
CA PHE A 87 0.58 18.32 -6.36
C PHE A 87 2.02 18.70 -6.77
N ALA A 88 3.01 18.26 -5.98
CA ALA A 88 4.42 18.46 -6.29
C ALA A 88 4.83 17.77 -7.60
N SER A 89 4.30 16.56 -7.84
CA SER A 89 4.57 15.81 -9.07
C SER A 89 4.09 16.59 -10.29
N LEU A 90 2.88 17.15 -10.26
CA LEU A 90 2.28 17.88 -11.39
C LEU A 90 3.10 19.10 -11.82
N LYS A 91 3.91 19.67 -10.92
CA LYS A 91 4.81 20.79 -11.23
C LYS A 91 6.21 20.35 -11.68
N THR A 92 6.56 19.08 -11.58
CA THR A 92 7.91 18.55 -11.85
C THR A 92 8.11 18.22 -13.33
N LYS A 93 9.36 18.35 -13.83
CA LYS A 93 9.71 18.15 -15.24
C LYS A 93 9.83 16.65 -15.60
N ARG A 94 9.17 16.25 -16.70
CA ARG A 94 8.91 14.85 -17.12
C ARG A 94 10.11 13.91 -17.29
N ARG A 95 11.33 14.40 -17.55
CA ARG A 95 12.45 13.54 -18.02
C ARG A 95 13.19 12.75 -16.91
N SER A 96 12.94 13.04 -15.63
CA SER A 96 13.70 12.49 -14.50
C SER A 96 13.09 11.24 -13.85
N MET A 97 11.92 10.76 -14.30
CA MET A 97 11.14 9.75 -13.55
C MET A 97 11.62 8.31 -13.72
N LEU A 98 12.26 7.95 -14.83
CA LEU A 98 12.80 6.59 -15.00
C LEU A 98 13.83 6.22 -13.91
N PHE A 99 14.63 7.19 -13.47
CA PHE A 99 15.60 6.99 -12.40
C PHE A 99 14.93 6.79 -11.03
N ILE A 100 13.84 7.53 -10.77
CA ILE A 100 13.08 7.44 -9.51
C ILE A 100 12.41 6.08 -9.38
N GLY A 101 11.80 5.57 -10.45
CA GLY A 101 11.20 4.23 -10.47
C GLY A 101 12.21 3.13 -10.20
N GLY A 102 13.39 3.20 -10.85
CA GLY A 102 14.47 2.23 -10.62
C GLY A 102 15.04 2.27 -9.20
N PHE A 103 15.19 3.46 -8.62
CA PHE A 103 15.62 3.64 -7.24
C PHE A 103 14.59 3.04 -6.26
N CYS A 104 13.31 3.40 -6.39
CA CYS A 104 12.26 2.90 -5.51
C CYS A 104 12.12 1.38 -5.60
N GLY A 105 12.20 0.82 -6.82
CA GLY A 105 12.18 -0.62 -7.04
C GLY A 105 13.36 -1.35 -6.38
N SER A 106 14.55 -0.76 -6.44
CA SER A 106 15.75 -1.32 -5.79
C SER A 106 15.62 -1.34 -4.26
N VAL A 107 15.08 -0.26 -3.67
CA VAL A 107 14.85 -0.19 -2.22
C VAL A 107 13.77 -1.19 -1.78
N MET A 108 12.67 -1.31 -2.53
CA MET A 108 11.61 -2.30 -2.26
C MET A 108 12.14 -3.73 -2.33
N LEU A 109 12.99 -4.04 -3.30
CA LEU A 109 13.63 -5.34 -3.40
C LEU A 109 14.54 -5.60 -2.20
N GLY A 110 15.34 -4.62 -1.77
CA GLY A 110 16.19 -4.74 -0.58
C GLY A 110 15.40 -4.92 0.72
N LEU A 111 14.26 -4.25 0.87
CA LEU A 111 13.36 -4.44 2.01
C LEU A 111 12.74 -5.83 2.01
N SER A 112 12.34 -6.31 0.83
CA SER A 112 11.76 -7.65 0.66
C SER A 112 12.76 -8.76 0.95
N THR A 113 14.02 -8.62 0.49
CA THR A 113 15.07 -9.60 0.80
C THR A 113 15.42 -9.62 2.28
N THR A 114 15.37 -8.46 2.95
CA THR A 114 15.56 -8.39 4.41
C THR A 114 14.47 -9.15 5.15
N LEU A 115 13.20 -9.00 4.76
CA LEU A 115 12.09 -9.77 5.34
C LEU A 115 12.23 -11.28 5.11
N LEU A 116 12.60 -11.68 3.89
CA LEU A 116 12.84 -13.10 3.56
C LEU A 116 14.00 -13.67 4.39
N PHE A 117 15.07 -12.91 4.54
CA PHE A 117 16.21 -13.30 5.37
C PHE A 117 15.81 -13.45 6.84
N SER A 118 15.06 -12.49 7.38
CA SER A 118 14.52 -12.58 8.75
C SER A 118 13.60 -13.79 8.94
N TRP A 119 12.80 -14.15 7.93
CA TRP A 119 11.93 -15.34 7.99
C TRP A 119 12.71 -16.66 7.97
N ILE A 120 13.76 -16.77 7.15
CA ILE A 120 14.57 -17.99 7.02
C ILE A 120 15.51 -18.18 8.23
N PHE A 121 16.18 -17.10 8.66
CA PHE A 121 17.25 -17.17 9.66
C PHE A 121 16.82 -16.75 11.08
N GLY A 122 15.61 -16.21 11.25
CA GLY A 122 15.10 -15.73 12.54
C GLY A 122 15.80 -14.49 13.09
N LEU A 123 16.67 -13.85 12.30
CA LEU A 123 17.42 -12.66 12.69
C LEU A 123 16.69 -11.39 12.24
N HIS A 124 16.38 -10.50 13.18
CA HIS A 124 15.81 -9.18 12.88
C HIS A 124 16.93 -8.19 12.57
N LEU A 125 17.18 -7.93 11.28
CA LEU A 125 18.21 -6.98 10.84
C LEU A 125 17.78 -5.51 10.96
N ILE A 126 16.47 -5.25 10.89
CA ILE A 126 15.88 -3.90 10.93
C ILE A 126 14.74 -3.91 11.95
N SER A 127 14.65 -2.85 12.76
CA SER A 127 13.51 -2.68 13.66
C SER A 127 12.21 -2.46 12.88
N HIS A 128 11.09 -2.95 13.39
CA HIS A 128 9.79 -2.83 12.71
C HIS A 128 9.38 -1.36 12.46
N LEU A 129 9.77 -0.45 13.36
CA LEU A 129 9.63 1.00 13.17
C LEU A 129 10.43 1.52 11.98
N ALA A 130 11.72 1.20 11.93
CA ALA A 130 12.59 1.63 10.85
C ALA A 130 12.11 1.09 9.50
N TYR A 131 11.71 -0.18 9.46
CA TYR A 131 11.12 -0.79 8.26
C TYR A 131 9.87 -0.01 7.78
N SER A 132 8.95 0.31 8.70
CA SER A 132 7.71 1.01 8.37
C SER A 132 7.97 2.44 7.89
N VAL A 133 8.94 3.15 8.49
CA VAL A 133 9.32 4.51 8.08
C VAL A 133 9.99 4.51 6.70
N ILE A 134 10.93 3.59 6.44
CA ILE A 134 11.59 3.49 5.13
C ILE A 134 10.54 3.18 4.06
N THR A 135 9.65 2.22 4.33
CA THR A 135 8.57 1.85 3.41
C THR A 135 7.65 3.04 3.14
N LEU A 136 7.24 3.79 4.17
CA LEU A 136 6.43 5.00 4.03
C LEU A 136 7.08 6.03 3.09
N VAL A 137 8.38 6.29 3.26
CA VAL A 137 9.12 7.22 2.40
C VAL A 137 9.14 6.74 0.96
N VAL A 138 9.37 5.44 0.73
CA VAL A 138 9.39 4.86 -0.62
C VAL A 138 8.02 4.94 -1.28
N PHE A 139 6.93 4.61 -0.58
CA PHE A 139 5.58 4.75 -1.13
C PHE A 139 5.19 6.21 -1.38
N SER A 140 5.69 7.15 -0.57
CA SER A 140 5.55 8.58 -0.85
C SER A 140 6.25 8.99 -2.15
N LEU A 141 7.39 8.37 -2.48
CA LEU A 141 8.07 8.57 -3.78
C LEU A 141 7.33 7.87 -4.92
N TYR A 142 6.72 6.70 -4.68
CA TYR A 142 5.87 6.03 -5.66
C TYR A 142 4.67 6.89 -6.06
N VAL A 143 4.02 7.60 -5.13
CA VAL A 143 2.95 8.55 -5.46
C VAL A 143 3.39 9.58 -6.50
N ILE A 144 4.62 10.11 -6.36
CA ILE A 144 5.18 11.05 -7.35
C ILE A 144 5.40 10.35 -8.69
N TYR A 145 5.99 9.15 -8.66
CA TYR A 145 6.29 8.38 -9.86
C TYR A 145 5.04 7.95 -10.62
N ASP A 146 4.05 7.37 -9.94
CA ASP A 146 2.81 6.86 -10.51
C ASP A 146 1.93 8.01 -11.02
N THR A 147 1.81 9.12 -10.29
CA THR A 147 1.08 10.30 -10.79
C THR A 147 1.67 10.80 -12.11
N GLN A 148 3.00 10.79 -12.24
CA GLN A 148 3.64 11.24 -13.47
C GLN A 148 3.53 10.24 -14.62
N LEU A 149 3.64 8.94 -14.33
CA LEU A 149 3.37 7.91 -15.32
C LEU A 149 1.94 8.01 -15.86
N ILE A 150 0.96 8.28 -14.99
CA ILE A 150 -0.43 8.48 -15.39
C ILE A 150 -0.56 9.69 -16.31
N VAL A 151 0.04 10.83 -15.97
CA VAL A 151 0.03 12.04 -16.83
C VAL A 151 0.72 11.77 -18.18
N GLU A 152 1.80 11.00 -18.19
CA GLU A 152 2.51 10.63 -19.42
C GLU A 152 1.69 9.68 -20.29
N LYS A 153 1.12 8.61 -19.71
CA LYS A 153 0.23 7.66 -20.38
C LYS A 153 -0.98 8.40 -20.99
N ALA A 154 -1.61 9.29 -20.21
CA ALA A 154 -2.71 10.15 -20.69
C ALA A 154 -2.28 11.06 -21.85
N SER A 155 -1.09 11.65 -21.80
CA SER A 155 -0.57 12.48 -22.89
C SER A 155 -0.27 11.72 -24.19
N ARG A 156 -0.07 10.39 -24.09
CA ARG A 156 0.14 9.47 -25.22
C ARG A 156 -1.17 8.87 -25.74
N GLY A 157 -2.32 9.29 -25.20
CA GLY A 157 -3.65 8.83 -25.62
C GLY A 157 -4.16 7.57 -24.91
N ASP A 158 -3.47 7.10 -23.86
CA ASP A 158 -3.98 6.02 -23.01
C ASP A 158 -4.93 6.60 -21.95
N LEU A 159 -6.21 6.29 -22.07
CA LEU A 159 -7.28 6.83 -21.22
C LEU A 159 -7.88 5.76 -20.29
N ASP A 160 -7.13 4.70 -19.97
CA ASP A 160 -7.53 3.64 -19.04
C ASP A 160 -7.55 4.12 -17.56
N TYR A 161 -8.48 5.04 -17.25
CA TYR A 161 -8.61 5.68 -15.94
C TYR A 161 -8.82 4.70 -14.78
N ASN A 162 -9.47 3.56 -15.01
CA ASN A 162 -9.69 2.54 -13.97
C ASN A 162 -8.37 1.91 -13.50
N LEU A 163 -7.42 1.70 -14.42
CA LEU A 163 -6.13 1.12 -14.10
C LEU A 163 -5.24 2.14 -13.40
N HIS A 164 -5.25 3.39 -13.86
CA HIS A 164 -4.57 4.50 -13.20
C HIS A 164 -5.11 4.77 -11.79
N ALA A 165 -6.43 4.68 -11.58
CA ALA A 165 -7.04 4.80 -10.27
C ALA A 165 -6.62 3.65 -9.33
N LEU A 166 -6.48 2.43 -9.86
CA LEU A 166 -6.00 1.30 -9.09
C LEU A 166 -4.53 1.47 -8.65
N GLU A 167 -3.65 1.94 -9.54
CA GLU A 167 -2.24 2.25 -9.21
C GLU A 167 -2.17 3.23 -8.01
N LEU A 168 -2.87 4.38 -8.09
CA LEU A 168 -2.90 5.36 -7.00
C LEU A 168 -3.60 4.86 -5.72
N PHE A 169 -4.62 4.00 -5.86
CA PHE A 169 -5.32 3.42 -4.71
C PHE A 169 -4.39 2.55 -3.85
N ILE A 170 -3.53 1.76 -4.50
CA ILE A 170 -2.56 0.90 -3.81
C ILE A 170 -1.58 1.75 -3.00
N ASP A 171 -1.06 2.84 -3.59
CA ASP A 171 -0.17 3.77 -2.89
C ASP A 171 -0.83 4.39 -1.64
N VAL A 172 -2.08 4.85 -1.76
CA VAL A 172 -2.82 5.46 -0.65
C VAL A 172 -3.04 4.46 0.49
N VAL A 173 -3.47 3.23 0.17
CA VAL A 173 -3.69 2.17 1.15
C VAL A 173 -2.40 1.83 1.89
N GLU A 174 -1.30 1.76 1.15
CA GLU A 174 -0.02 1.38 1.72
C GLU A 174 0.54 2.48 2.63
N ILE A 175 0.49 3.74 2.20
CA ILE A 175 0.83 4.90 3.05
C ILE A 175 0.00 4.90 4.34
N PHE A 176 -1.31 4.69 4.23
CA PHE A 176 -2.20 4.59 5.39
C PHE A 176 -1.81 3.46 6.33
N THR A 177 -1.57 2.26 5.80
CA THR A 177 -1.18 1.09 6.58
C THR A 177 0.12 1.32 7.34
N ARG A 178 1.13 1.91 6.69
CA ARG A 178 2.41 2.25 7.34
C ARG A 178 2.25 3.31 8.41
N LEU A 179 1.42 4.32 8.19
CA LEU A 179 1.14 5.35 9.19
C LEU A 179 0.44 4.78 10.43
N VAL A 180 -0.54 3.88 10.25
CA VAL A 180 -1.20 3.19 11.37
C VAL A 180 -0.17 2.42 12.21
N ILE A 181 0.70 1.63 11.56
CA ILE A 181 1.76 0.87 12.25
C ILE A 181 2.70 1.79 13.02
N ILE A 182 3.20 2.86 12.39
CA ILE A 182 4.13 3.81 13.02
C ILE A 182 3.48 4.47 14.24
N LEU A 183 2.23 4.94 14.12
CA LEU A 183 1.52 5.58 15.22
C LEU A 183 1.23 4.61 16.38
N MET A 184 0.89 3.35 16.08
CA MET A 184 0.72 2.31 17.09
C MET A 184 2.01 2.08 17.89
N GLU A 185 3.15 1.95 17.21
CA GLU A 185 4.44 1.74 17.88
C GLU A 185 4.90 2.94 18.71
N LEU A 186 4.64 4.15 18.22
CA LEU A 186 4.92 5.38 18.97
C LEU A 186 4.06 5.48 20.23
N SER A 187 2.78 5.09 20.14
CA SER A 187 1.86 5.07 21.29
C SER A 187 2.29 4.03 22.34
N ASP A 188 2.69 2.83 21.91
CA ASP A 188 3.15 1.77 22.80
C ASP A 188 4.43 2.14 23.56
N LYS A 189 5.40 2.79 22.88
CA LYS A 189 6.61 3.32 23.53
C LYS A 189 6.28 4.37 24.58
N LYS A 190 5.42 5.33 24.25
CA LYS A 190 5.00 6.39 25.18
C LYS A 190 4.30 5.84 26.44
N LYS A 191 3.65 4.68 26.35
CA LYS A 191 3.03 4.01 27.49
C LYS A 191 4.06 3.29 28.38
N LYS A 192 5.17 2.81 27.81
CA LYS A 192 6.27 2.16 28.55
C LYS A 192 7.16 3.16 29.29
N ASP A 193 7.27 4.39 28.78
CA ASP A 193 8.06 5.47 29.37
C ASP A 193 7.32 6.21 30.51
N LYS A 194 6.05 5.86 30.78
CA LYS A 194 5.23 6.39 31.89
C LYS A 194 5.07 5.36 33.00
#